data_AF-A0A944Y9Y1-F1
#
_entry.id   AF-A0A944Y9Y1-F1
#
_cell.length_a   1.000
_cell.length_b   1.000
_cell.length_c   1.000
_cell.angle_alpha   90.00
_cell.angle_beta   90.00
_cell.angle_gamma   90.00
#
_symmetry.space_group_name_H-M   'P 1'
#
loop_
_entity.id
_entity.type
_entity.pdbx_description
1 polymer ?
#
loop_
_entity_poly.entity_id
_entity_poly.type
_entity_poly.pdbx_seq_one_letter_code
_entity_poly.pdbx_strand_id
1 'polypeptide(L)' 'MIEEFGGLRFFIFDEPTCGVDAIIAMQSAAHFEQLLLVSHDDAFDVKIEHSIVLKKTAGSGSAINIGA' A
#
# COMPACT_ATOMS: atom_id res chain seq x y z
N MET A 1 6.67 -10.28 16.11
CA MET A 1 5.92 -10.53 14.85
C MET A 1 6.48 -9.73 13.68
N ILE A 2 6.72 -8.41 13.77
CA ILE A 2 7.33 -7.65 12.65
C ILE A 2 8.79 -8.09 12.34
N GLU A 3 9.57 -8.41 13.38
CA GLU A 3 10.98 -8.81 13.23
C GLU A 3 11.18 -10.13 12.44
N GLU A 4 10.17 -11.02 12.42
CA GLU A 4 10.23 -12.31 11.69
C GLU A 4 10.20 -12.13 10.17
N PHE A 5 9.81 -10.95 9.71
CA PHE A 5 9.72 -10.62 8.29
C PHE A 5 10.84 -9.67 7.83
N GLY A 6 11.89 -9.46 8.64
CA GLY A 6 12.99 -8.54 8.31
C GLY A 6 13.75 -8.87 7.01
N GLY A 7 13.59 -10.07 6.45
CA GLY A 7 14.10 -10.42 5.12
C GLY A 7 13.22 -9.95 3.96
N LEU A 8 11.95 -9.65 4.20
CA LEU A 8 11.01 -9.10 3.22
C LEU A 8 11.15 -7.59 3.23
N ARG A 9 11.82 -7.07 2.19
CA ARG A 9 12.06 -5.64 2.00
C ARG A 9 10.81 -4.84 1.66
N PHE A 10 9.69 -5.52 1.41
CA PHE A 10 8.42 -4.89 1.09
C PHE A 10 7.23 -5.55 1.79
N PHE A 11 6.21 -4.74 2.05
CA PHE A 11 4.97 -5.16 2.69
C PHE A 11 3.75 -4.66 1.91
N ILE A 12 2.66 -5.45 1.96
CA ILE A 12 1.38 -5.11 1.34
C ILE A 12 0.31 -5.11 2.43
N PHE A 13 -0.38 -3.99 2.57
CA PHE A 13 -1.55 -3.86 3.42
C PHE A 13 -2.80 -3.81 2.54
N ASP A 14 -3.70 -4.77 2.74
CA ASP A 14 -5.00 -4.82 2.09
C ASP A 14 -6.07 -4.31 3.06
N GLU A 15 -6.69 -3.18 2.73
CA GLU A 15 -7.74 -2.52 3.49
C GLU A 15 -7.44 -2.42 5.01
N PRO A 16 -6.33 -1.75 5.40
CA PRO A 16 -5.99 -1.64 6.80
C PRO A 16 -7.02 -0.79 7.54
N THR A 17 -7.39 -1.28 8.73
CA THR A 17 -8.33 -0.60 9.62
C THR A 17 -7.67 0.51 10.44
N CYS A 18 -6.34 0.64 10.37
CA CYS A 18 -5.57 1.67 11.03
C CYS A 18 -5.24 2.82 10.06
N GLY A 19 -5.16 4.04 10.59
CA GLY A 19 -4.82 5.22 9.78
C GLY A 19 -3.39 5.19 9.24
N VAL A 20 -3.13 6.00 8.21
CA VAL A 20 -1.84 6.06 7.50
C VAL A 20 -0.64 6.29 8.43
N ASP A 21 -0.83 7.04 9.51
CA ASP A 21 0.23 7.33 10.49
C ASP A 21 0.74 6.09 11.21
N ALA A 22 -0.15 5.16 11.55
CA ALA A 22 0.23 3.91 12.18
C ALA A 22 1.04 3.04 11.22
N ILE A 23 0.70 3.06 9.93
CA ILE A 23 1.38 2.29 8.90
C ILE A 23 2.78 2.85 8.64
N ILE A 24 2.93 4.17 8.55
CA ILE A 24 4.24 4.83 8.40
C ILE A 24 5.12 4.56 9.64
N ALA A 25 4.54 4.61 10.84
CA ALA A 25 5.28 4.26 12.05
C ALA A 25 5.78 2.80 12.04
N MET A 26 4.96 1.87 11.55
CA MET A 26 5.38 0.47 11.35
C MET A 26 6.50 0.36 10.30
N GLN A 27 6.41 1.10 9.19
CA GLN A 27 7.47 1.13 8.17
C GLN A 27 8.82 1.55 8.75
N SER A 28 8.82 2.63 9.53
CA SER A 28 10.03 3.15 10.18
C SER A 28 10.57 2.17 11.22
N ALA A 29 9.70 1.54 12.02
CA ALA A 29 10.12 0.62 13.08
C ALA A 29 10.69 -0.70 12.53
N ALA A 30 10.21 -1.12 11.36
CA ALA A 30 10.58 -2.38 10.76
C ALA A 30 11.64 -2.26 9.66
N HIS A 31 12.12 -1.05 9.38
CA HIS A 31 13.08 -0.76 8.31
C HIS A 31 12.66 -1.28 6.93
N PHE A 32 11.38 -1.15 6.58
CA PHE A 32 10.88 -1.57 5.26
C PHE A 32 11.35 -0.62 4.16
N GLU A 33 11.87 -1.15 3.07
CA GLU A 33 12.28 -0.36 1.90
C GLU A 33 11.06 0.08 1.07
N GLN A 34 10.01 -0.75 1.03
CA GLN A 34 8.83 -0.48 0.22
C GLN A 34 7.52 -0.85 0.93
N LEU A 35 6.54 0.03 0.85
CA LEU A 35 5.21 -0.16 1.41
C LEU A 35 4.18 -0.04 0.28
N LEU A 36 3.33 -1.06 0.13
CA LEU A 36 2.20 -1.04 -0.77
C LEU A 36 0.92 -1.00 0.07
N LEU A 37 0.05 -0.07 -0.25
CA LEU A 37 -1.25 0.07 0.37
C LEU A 37 -2.34 -0.09 -0.68
N VAL A 38 -3.31 -0.95 -0.39
CA VAL A 38 -4.55 -1.08 -1.15
C VAL A 38 -5.67 -0.58 -0.24
N SER A 39 -6.35 0.48 -0.65
CA SER A 39 -7.52 1.02 0.03
C SER A 39 -8.44 1.72 -0.96
N HIS A 40 -9.70 1.85 -0.57
CA HIS A 40 -10.70 2.68 -1.25
C HIS A 40 -10.88 4.05 -0.60
N ASP A 41 -10.18 4.33 0.50
CA ASP A 41 -10.23 5.59 1.23
C ASP A 41 -9.18 6.58 0.68
N ASP A 42 -9.64 7.77 0.33
CA ASP A 42 -8.78 8.85 -0.20
C ASP A 42 -7.92 9.48 0.92
N ALA A 43 -8.14 9.15 2.20
CA ALA A 43 -7.39 9.66 3.35
C ALA A 43 -5.88 9.37 3.30
N PHE A 44 -5.47 8.40 2.49
CA PHE A 44 -4.08 7.97 2.35
C PHE A 44 -3.29 8.80 1.32
N ASP A 45 -3.94 9.48 0.38
CA ASP A 45 -3.29 10.15 -0.76
C ASP A 45 -2.32 11.28 -0.35
N VAL A 46 -2.54 11.91 0.82
CA VAL A 46 -1.73 13.05 1.27
C VAL A 46 -0.31 12.64 1.71
N LYS A 47 -0.11 11.35 2.04
CA LYS A 47 1.17 10.84 2.56
C LYS A 47 1.78 9.73 1.70
N ILE A 48 1.25 9.50 0.51
CA ILE A 48 1.72 8.49 -0.43
C ILE A 48 2.59 9.13 -1.51
N GLU A 49 3.75 8.53 -1.77
CA GLU A 49 4.67 9.00 -2.82
C GLU A 49 4.16 8.68 -4.23
N HIS A 50 3.53 7.52 -4.40
CA HIS A 50 3.03 7.02 -5.68
C HIS A 50 1.66 6.35 -5.54
N SER A 51 0.68 6.78 -6.33
CA SER A 51 -0.69 6.23 -6.30
C SER A 51 -1.02 5.52 -7.63
N ILE A 52 -1.65 4.35 -7.52
CA ILE A 52 -2.19 3.57 -8.64
C ILE A 52 -3.70 3.52 -8.49
N VAL A 53 -4.42 4.33 -9.29
CA VAL A 53 -5.88 4.44 -9.20
C VAL A 53 -6.57 3.43 -10.12
N LEU A 54 -7.18 2.40 -9.55
CA LEU A 54 -7.97 1.41 -10.28
C LEU A 54 -9.40 1.92 -10.50
N LYS A 55 -9.80 2.13 -11.75
CA LYS A 55 -11.18 2.51 -12.11
C LYS A 55 -11.95 1.31 -12.66
N LYS A 56 -13.07 0.98 -12.00
CA LYS A 56 -14.01 -0.03 -12.49
C LYS A 56 -14.72 0.48 -13.75
N THR A 57 -14.58 -0.25 -14.85
CA THR A 57 -15.35 -0.03 -16.07
C THR A 57 -16.47 -1.08 -16.16
N ALA A 58 -17.69 -0.66 -16.51
CA ALA A 58 -18.82 -1.57 -16.60
C ALA A 58 -18.61 -2.56 -17.77
N GLY A 59 -18.58 -3.86 -17.48
CA GLY A 59 -18.52 -4.94 -18.48
C GLY A 59 -17.16 -5.65 -18.64
N SER A 60 -16.09 -5.13 -18.03
CA SER A 60 -14.76 -5.76 -18.00
C SER A 60 -14.14 -5.64 -16.60
N GLY A 61 -13.24 -6.55 -16.26
CA GLY A 61 -12.39 -6.38 -15.06
C GLY A 61 -11.57 -5.10 -15.13
N SER A 62 -10.94 -4.71 -14.00
CA SER A 62 -10.01 -3.57 -13.96
C SER A 62 -8.58 -4.08 -14.04
N ALA A 63 -7.76 -3.52 -14.92
CA ALA A 63 -6.34 -3.81 -15.02
C ALA A 63 -5.58 -2.52 -15.41
N ILE A 64 -4.38 -2.34 -14.85
CA ILE A 64 -3.45 -1.30 -15.26
C ILE A 64 -2.22 -2.00 -15.85
N ASN A 65 -1.90 -1.68 -17.10
CA ASN A 65 -0.64 -2.08 -17.70
C ASN A 65 0.44 -1.08 -17.30
N ILE A 66 1.35 -1.51 -16.44
CA ILE A 66 2.56 -0.77 -16.11
C ILE A 66 3.58 -1.22 -17.16
N GLY A 67 3.82 -0.39 -18.19
CA GLY A 67 4.80 -0.70 -19.24
C GLY A 67 6.18 -0.93 -18.63
N ALA A 68 6.74 -2.12 -18.87
CA ALA A 68 8.09 -2.50 -18.46
C ALA A 68 9.15 -1.95 -19.42
#